data_AF-A0A221UVS2-F1
#
_entry.id   AF-A0A221UVS2-F1
#
_cell.length_a   1.000
_cell.length_b   1.000
_cell.length_c   1.000
_cell.angle_alpha   90.00
_cell.angle_beta   90.00
_cell.angle_gamma   90.00
#
_symmetry.space_group_name_H-M   'P 1'
#
loop_
_entity.id
_entity.type
_entity.pdbx_description
1 polymer ?
#
loop_
_entity_poly.entity_id
_entity_poly.type
_entity_poly.pdbx_seq_one_letter_code
_entity_poly.pdbx_strand_id
1 'polypeptide(L)'
;MNTPFITDRSFKGMDFTTKRLEKGEYENCVFDSCSFSKGDISNIAFMECIFTDCDLSNVNLKNTTFKEVDFKRSKLLGIHFDHCNDFLLSFNFHDCTLDLSSFYKLKLKNTTFNNCKMISVDFKETDLTETIFDSCNLEGALFENCNLEKVDFRTAFNYSLDPEKNKIAKAKFSKEGALGLLKKYNIQIT
;
A
#
# COMPACT_ATOMS: atom_id res chain seq x y z
N MET A 1 -20.83 -9.66 22.45
CA MET A 1 -21.21 -10.49 21.29
C MET A 1 -19.93 -11.08 20.74
N ASN A 2 -19.89 -12.39 20.47
CA ASN A 2 -18.68 -13.02 19.93
C ASN A 2 -18.55 -12.62 18.46
N THR A 3 -17.41 -12.01 18.10
CA THR A 3 -17.07 -11.74 16.71
C THR A 3 -16.87 -13.07 15.99
N PRO A 4 -17.51 -13.31 14.83
CA PRO A 4 -17.27 -14.53 14.04
C PRO A 4 -15.78 -14.69 13.73
N PHE A 5 -15.27 -15.91 13.91
CA PHE A 5 -13.90 -16.28 13.59
C PHE A 5 -13.91 -17.27 12.42
N ILE A 6 -13.36 -16.86 11.29
CA ILE A 6 -13.37 -17.60 10.03
C ILE A 6 -11.92 -17.94 9.68
N THR A 7 -11.60 -19.23 9.60
CA THR A 7 -10.24 -19.68 9.25
C THR A 7 -10.22 -20.58 8.03
N ASP A 8 -9.08 -20.60 7.32
CA ASP A 8 -8.74 -21.59 6.29
C ASP A 8 -9.77 -21.69 5.14
N ARG A 9 -10.41 -20.55 4.81
CA ARG A 9 -11.46 -20.50 3.78
C ARG A 9 -10.98 -19.82 2.51
N SER A 10 -11.43 -20.36 1.38
CA SER A 10 -11.28 -19.71 0.08
C SER A 10 -12.62 -19.15 -0.39
N PHE A 11 -12.60 -17.87 -0.78
CA PHE A 11 -13.69 -17.16 -1.43
C PHE A 11 -13.27 -16.87 -2.87
N LYS A 12 -14.01 -17.39 -3.85
CA LYS A 12 -13.65 -17.28 -5.27
C LYS A 12 -14.76 -16.64 -6.08
N GLY A 13 -14.44 -15.60 -6.86
CA GLY A 13 -15.39 -14.95 -7.77
C GLY A 13 -16.57 -14.26 -7.07
N MET A 14 -16.42 -13.95 -5.78
CA MET A 14 -17.51 -13.39 -4.98
C MET A 14 -17.66 -11.90 -5.23
N ASP A 15 -18.89 -11.44 -5.42
CA ASP A 15 -19.23 -10.03 -5.48
C ASP A 15 -19.70 -9.53 -4.10
N PHE A 16 -18.79 -8.90 -3.36
CA PHE A 16 -19.07 -8.29 -2.07
C PHE A 16 -19.63 -6.87 -2.16
N THR A 17 -19.83 -6.33 -3.37
CA THR A 17 -20.50 -5.03 -3.57
C THR A 17 -22.01 -5.14 -3.37
N THR A 18 -22.59 -6.31 -3.70
CA THR A 18 -24.02 -6.60 -3.55
C THR A 18 -24.31 -7.37 -2.26
N LYS A 19 -23.42 -8.27 -1.85
CA LYS A 19 -23.50 -9.00 -0.59
C LYS A 19 -22.29 -8.70 0.28
N ARG A 20 -22.45 -7.88 1.32
CA ARG A 20 -21.32 -7.52 2.20
C ARG A 20 -20.67 -8.75 2.82
N LEU A 21 -19.34 -8.70 2.93
CA LEU A 21 -18.57 -9.66 3.73
C LEU A 21 -19.05 -9.57 5.19
N GLU A 22 -19.18 -10.73 5.84
CA GLU A 22 -19.60 -10.77 7.25
C GLU A 22 -18.53 -10.10 8.12
N LYS A 23 -18.94 -9.24 9.06
CA LYS A 23 -18.00 -8.65 10.01
C LYS A 23 -17.45 -9.75 10.91
N GLY A 24 -16.13 -9.84 10.99
CA GLY A 24 -15.47 -10.95 11.66
C GLY A 24 -13.97 -10.80 11.68
N GLU A 25 -13.32 -11.83 12.19
CA GLU A 25 -11.90 -12.07 12.09
C GLU A 25 -11.68 -13.19 11.08
N TYR A 26 -10.81 -12.92 10.10
CA TYR A 26 -10.43 -13.85 9.04
C TYR A 26 -8.96 -14.18 9.20
N GLU A 27 -8.66 -15.46 9.39
CA GLU A 27 -7.29 -15.98 9.51
C GLU A 27 -7.01 -17.00 8.40
N ASN A 28 -5.84 -16.95 7.77
CA ASN A 28 -5.45 -17.93 6.74
C ASN A 28 -6.48 -18.08 5.60
N CYS A 29 -7.21 -17.01 5.28
CA CYS A 29 -8.24 -17.00 4.26
C CYS A 29 -7.70 -16.47 2.92
N VAL A 30 -8.23 -16.98 1.82
CA VAL A 30 -7.89 -16.57 0.46
C VAL A 30 -9.10 -15.97 -0.23
N PHE A 31 -8.96 -14.75 -0.74
CA PHE A 31 -9.92 -14.10 -1.61
C PHE A 31 -9.34 -14.07 -3.02
N ASP A 32 -9.96 -14.80 -3.95
CA ASP A 32 -9.53 -14.94 -5.34
C ASP A 32 -10.60 -14.35 -6.26
N SER A 33 -10.22 -13.39 -7.11
CA SER A 33 -11.11 -12.81 -8.11
C SER A 33 -12.39 -12.21 -7.51
N CYS A 34 -12.31 -11.66 -6.30
CA CYS A 34 -13.44 -11.08 -5.57
C CYS A 34 -13.54 -9.56 -5.78
N SER A 35 -14.75 -9.03 -5.72
CA SER A 35 -15.00 -7.58 -5.80
C SER A 35 -15.47 -7.03 -4.44
N PHE A 36 -14.74 -6.06 -3.92
CA PHE A 36 -15.06 -5.25 -2.73
C PHE A 36 -15.23 -3.77 -3.08
N SER A 37 -15.19 -3.41 -4.37
CA SER A 37 -15.15 -2.01 -4.82
C SER A 37 -16.28 -1.17 -4.23
N LYS A 38 -15.95 0.00 -3.69
CA LYS A 38 -16.87 0.93 -2.98
C LYS A 38 -17.63 0.28 -1.80
N GLY A 39 -17.23 -0.91 -1.39
CA GLY A 39 -17.82 -1.66 -0.29
C GLY A 39 -17.33 -1.15 1.07
N ASP A 40 -17.74 -1.87 2.11
CA ASP A 40 -17.39 -1.56 3.49
C ASP A 40 -16.83 -2.81 4.17
N ILE A 41 -15.53 -2.80 4.47
CA ILE A 41 -14.85 -3.83 5.27
C ILE A 41 -14.36 -3.25 6.60
N SER A 42 -14.98 -2.16 7.06
CA SER A 42 -14.64 -1.52 8.33
C SER A 42 -14.84 -2.46 9.51
N ASN A 43 -13.90 -2.41 10.46
CA ASN A 43 -13.89 -3.23 11.68
C ASN A 43 -13.85 -4.75 11.40
N ILE A 44 -13.22 -5.15 10.30
CA ILE A 44 -12.87 -6.55 10.00
C ILE A 44 -11.37 -6.73 10.30
N ALA A 45 -10.98 -7.89 10.83
CA ALA A 45 -9.57 -8.24 10.96
C ALA A 45 -9.19 -9.28 9.91
N PHE A 46 -8.10 -9.04 9.20
CA PHE A 46 -7.48 -9.98 8.28
C PHE A 46 -6.08 -10.31 8.80
N MET A 47 -5.86 -11.59 9.09
CA MET A 47 -4.61 -12.14 9.59
C MET A 47 -4.14 -13.23 8.62
N GLU A 48 -2.92 -13.14 8.12
CA GLU A 48 -2.34 -14.17 7.23
C GLU A 48 -3.23 -14.44 5.99
N CYS A 49 -3.95 -13.42 5.52
CA CYS A 49 -4.89 -13.54 4.41
C CYS A 49 -4.23 -13.14 3.08
N ILE A 50 -4.74 -13.68 1.98
CA ILE A 50 -4.26 -13.37 0.63
C ILE A 50 -5.42 -12.89 -0.24
N PHE A 51 -5.26 -11.70 -0.83
CA PHE A 51 -6.16 -11.16 -1.84
C PHE A 51 -5.50 -11.24 -3.20
N THR A 52 -6.04 -12.05 -4.09
CA THR A 52 -5.50 -12.31 -5.42
C THR A 52 -6.51 -11.90 -6.49
N ASP A 53 -6.07 -11.12 -7.47
CA ASP A 53 -6.91 -10.67 -8.59
C ASP A 53 -8.22 -9.97 -8.14
N CYS A 54 -8.20 -9.31 -6.97
CA CYS A 54 -9.36 -8.67 -6.37
C CYS A 54 -9.50 -7.19 -6.78
N ASP A 55 -10.72 -6.67 -6.74
CA ASP A 55 -10.99 -5.23 -6.86
C ASP A 55 -11.46 -4.65 -5.53
N LEU A 56 -10.61 -3.87 -4.87
CA LEU A 56 -10.90 -3.18 -3.60
C LEU A 56 -11.01 -1.66 -3.79
N SER A 57 -11.18 -1.18 -5.03
CA SER A 57 -11.16 0.25 -5.34
C SER A 57 -12.16 1.05 -4.49
N ASN A 58 -11.68 2.08 -3.80
CA ASN A 58 -12.46 2.97 -2.92
C ASN A 58 -13.23 2.23 -1.79
N VAL A 59 -12.74 1.07 -1.35
CA VAL A 59 -13.34 0.36 -0.21
C VAL A 59 -13.12 1.14 1.10
N ASN A 60 -14.10 1.14 1.99
CA ASN A 60 -13.95 1.69 3.33
C ASN A 60 -13.16 0.71 4.24
N LEU A 61 -11.98 1.15 4.69
CA LEU A 61 -11.06 0.41 5.57
C LEU A 61 -11.07 0.87 7.04
N LYS A 62 -12.07 1.68 7.44
CA LYS A 62 -12.06 2.26 8.78
C LYS A 62 -11.93 1.20 9.88
N ASN A 63 -10.90 1.32 10.72
CA ASN A 63 -10.59 0.38 11.80
C ASN A 63 -10.39 -1.08 11.35
N THR A 64 -10.12 -1.33 10.07
CA THR A 64 -9.78 -2.68 9.59
C THR A 64 -8.36 -3.02 10.05
N THR A 65 -8.13 -4.25 10.53
CA THR A 65 -6.79 -4.73 10.88
C THR A 65 -6.23 -5.54 9.73
N PHE A 66 -5.00 -5.23 9.30
CA PHE A 66 -4.23 -6.06 8.38
C PHE A 66 -2.95 -6.52 9.07
N LYS A 67 -2.84 -7.82 9.32
CA LYS A 67 -1.63 -8.43 9.87
C LYS A 67 -1.16 -9.53 8.94
N GLU A 68 0.01 -9.34 8.34
CA GLU A 68 0.62 -10.30 7.41
C GLU A 68 -0.29 -10.60 6.21
N VAL A 69 -0.83 -9.55 5.60
CA VAL A 69 -1.77 -9.67 4.47
C VAL A 69 -1.07 -9.43 3.14
N ASP A 70 -1.24 -10.35 2.20
CA ASP A 70 -0.70 -10.21 0.85
C ASP A 70 -1.79 -9.74 -0.13
N PHE A 71 -1.50 -8.68 -0.88
CA PHE A 71 -2.27 -8.28 -2.06
C PHE A 71 -1.48 -8.61 -3.33
N LYS A 72 -2.07 -9.39 -4.22
CA LYS A 72 -1.47 -9.89 -5.46
C LYS A 72 -2.36 -9.53 -6.64
N ARG A 73 -1.82 -8.88 -7.67
CA ARG A 73 -2.52 -8.52 -8.92
C ARG A 73 -3.87 -7.81 -8.70
N SER A 74 -3.97 -7.03 -7.62
CA SER A 74 -5.25 -6.47 -7.17
C SER A 74 -5.34 -4.97 -7.45
N LYS A 75 -6.57 -4.48 -7.65
CA LYS A 75 -6.87 -3.06 -7.80
C LYS A 75 -7.21 -2.47 -6.44
N LEU A 76 -6.42 -1.51 -6.01
CA LEU A 76 -6.47 -0.85 -4.72
C LEU A 76 -6.55 0.68 -4.92
N LEU A 77 -7.33 1.12 -5.90
CA LEU A 77 -7.44 2.54 -6.30
C LEU A 77 -8.13 3.36 -5.21
N GLY A 78 -7.55 4.50 -4.82
CA GLY A 78 -8.20 5.49 -3.95
C GLY A 78 -8.44 4.98 -2.52
N ILE A 79 -7.60 4.08 -2.02
CA ILE A 79 -7.76 3.51 -0.68
C ILE A 79 -7.05 4.37 0.37
N HIS A 80 -7.75 4.66 1.47
CA HIS A 80 -7.19 5.30 2.65
C HIS A 80 -6.69 4.24 3.65
N PHE A 81 -5.46 3.75 3.44
CA PHE A 81 -4.83 2.84 4.40
C PHE A 81 -4.57 3.54 5.75
N ASP A 82 -4.43 4.86 5.77
CA ASP A 82 -4.32 5.67 6.98
C ASP A 82 -5.56 5.63 7.89
N HIS A 83 -6.68 5.06 7.43
CA HIS A 83 -7.87 4.82 8.25
C HIS A 83 -7.92 3.42 8.89
N CYS A 84 -6.97 2.54 8.56
CA CYS A 84 -6.91 1.20 9.14
C CYS A 84 -6.40 1.25 10.59
N ASN A 85 -6.50 0.12 11.29
CA ASN A 85 -5.86 -0.07 12.58
C ASN A 85 -4.34 -0.26 12.37
N ASP A 86 -3.53 0.63 12.94
CA ASP A 86 -2.07 0.62 12.79
C ASP A 86 -1.35 -0.37 13.72
N PHE A 87 -2.08 -1.00 14.66
CA PHE A 87 -1.50 -1.99 15.57
C PHE A 87 -1.08 -3.26 14.83
N LEU A 88 0.24 -3.56 14.87
CA LEU A 88 0.86 -4.68 14.16
C LEU A 88 0.56 -4.70 12.65
N LEU A 89 0.34 -3.53 12.07
CA LEU A 89 0.03 -3.38 10.65
C LEU A 89 1.15 -3.98 9.79
N SER A 90 0.80 -4.92 8.91
CA SER A 90 1.72 -5.55 7.98
C SER A 90 0.98 -6.03 6.74
N PHE A 91 1.43 -5.58 5.57
CA PHE A 91 0.95 -6.04 4.27
C PHE A 91 2.07 -6.02 3.24
N ASN A 92 1.93 -6.82 2.19
CA ASN A 92 2.79 -6.79 1.01
C ASN A 92 1.95 -6.57 -0.25
N PHE A 93 2.53 -5.90 -1.25
CA PHE A 93 1.88 -5.68 -2.54
C PHE A 93 2.74 -6.21 -3.68
N HIS A 94 2.13 -7.03 -4.54
CA HIS A 94 2.76 -7.60 -5.73
C HIS A 94 1.85 -7.41 -6.94
N ASP A 95 2.35 -6.77 -8.00
CA ASP A 95 1.59 -6.49 -9.23
C ASP A 95 0.30 -5.67 -9.01
N CYS A 96 0.27 -4.81 -7.99
CA CYS A 96 -0.95 -4.08 -7.62
C CYS A 96 -1.04 -2.69 -8.27
N THR A 97 -2.28 -2.20 -8.43
CA THR A 97 -2.54 -0.78 -8.74
C THR A 97 -3.03 -0.08 -7.49
N LEU A 98 -2.24 0.86 -6.97
CA LEU A 98 -2.46 1.62 -5.75
C LEU A 98 -2.72 3.11 -6.02
N ASP A 99 -2.92 3.51 -7.27
CA ASP A 99 -3.14 4.90 -7.69
C ASP A 99 -4.09 5.64 -6.73
N LEU A 100 -3.78 6.91 -6.41
CA LEU A 100 -4.57 7.78 -5.54
C LEU A 100 -4.78 7.29 -4.10
N SER A 101 -4.10 6.22 -3.67
CA SER A 101 -4.18 5.74 -2.29
C SER A 101 -3.39 6.62 -1.33
N SER A 102 -3.70 6.49 -0.04
CA SER A 102 -3.03 7.21 1.04
C SER A 102 -2.48 6.23 2.07
N PHE A 103 -1.20 6.41 2.39
CA PHE A 103 -0.49 5.79 3.50
C PHE A 103 -0.10 6.83 4.56
N TYR A 104 -0.73 8.01 4.55
CA TYR A 104 -0.41 9.15 5.40
C TYR A 104 -0.16 8.74 6.86
N LYS A 105 0.97 9.19 7.43
CA LYS A 105 1.39 8.92 8.82
C LYS A 105 1.62 7.47 9.22
N LEU A 106 1.51 6.49 8.31
CA LEU A 106 1.70 5.09 8.67
C LEU A 106 3.17 4.74 8.95
N LYS A 107 3.37 3.64 9.68
CA LYS A 107 4.69 3.03 9.90
C LYS A 107 4.79 1.79 9.03
N LEU A 108 5.50 1.90 7.91
CA LEU A 108 5.64 0.86 6.89
C LEU A 108 7.08 0.32 6.82
N LYS A 109 7.74 0.19 7.97
CA LYS A 109 9.13 -0.27 8.03
C LYS A 109 9.26 -1.67 7.44
N ASN A 110 10.33 -1.90 6.67
CA ASN A 110 10.62 -3.20 6.04
C ASN A 110 9.51 -3.72 5.10
N THR A 111 8.67 -2.83 4.55
CA THR A 111 7.60 -3.23 3.62
C THR A 111 8.18 -3.38 2.21
N THR A 112 7.62 -4.30 1.42
CA THR A 112 7.96 -4.43 0.00
C THR A 112 6.76 -4.12 -0.88
N PHE A 113 6.95 -3.16 -1.80
CA PHE A 113 6.09 -2.95 -2.96
C PHE A 113 6.83 -3.50 -4.17
N ASN A 114 6.28 -4.51 -4.83
CA ASN A 114 6.90 -5.12 -6.00
C ASN A 114 5.99 -4.99 -7.22
N ASN A 115 6.56 -4.43 -8.30
CA ASN A 115 5.88 -4.22 -9.58
C ASN A 115 4.53 -3.49 -9.46
N CYS A 116 4.46 -2.49 -8.59
CA CYS A 116 3.22 -1.77 -8.32
C CYS A 116 3.12 -0.45 -9.12
N LYS A 117 1.91 -0.12 -9.55
CA LYS A 117 1.57 1.21 -10.07
C LYS A 117 1.03 2.07 -8.93
N MET A 118 1.67 3.20 -8.65
CA MET A 118 1.45 4.01 -7.45
C MET A 118 1.35 5.50 -7.79
N ILE A 119 0.53 5.83 -8.79
CA ILE A 119 0.40 7.22 -9.27
C ILE A 119 -0.32 8.06 -8.23
N SER A 120 0.25 9.23 -7.91
CA SER A 120 -0.35 10.19 -6.97
C SER A 120 -0.72 9.59 -5.60
N VAL A 121 0.09 8.63 -5.13
CA VAL A 121 -0.05 8.07 -3.78
C VAL A 121 0.47 9.05 -2.73
N ASP A 122 -0.27 9.20 -1.63
CA ASP A 122 0.14 10.04 -0.50
C ASP A 122 0.98 9.24 0.51
N PHE A 123 2.27 9.54 0.59
CA PHE A 123 3.20 8.99 1.59
C PHE A 123 3.60 10.01 2.66
N LYS A 124 2.98 11.19 2.73
CA LYS A 124 3.41 12.24 3.66
C LYS A 124 3.42 11.74 5.11
N GLU A 125 4.44 12.15 5.85
CA GLU A 125 4.66 11.79 7.26
C GLU A 125 4.79 10.26 7.53
N THR A 126 4.97 9.44 6.49
CA THR A 126 5.13 7.99 6.63
C THR A 126 6.54 7.62 7.07
N ASP A 127 6.66 6.63 7.95
CA ASP A 127 7.93 5.97 8.25
C ASP A 127 8.15 4.79 7.30
N LEU A 128 8.95 5.00 6.27
CA LEU A 128 9.29 4.03 5.23
C LEU A 128 10.67 3.39 5.47
N THR A 129 11.24 3.47 6.68
CA THR A 129 12.60 2.94 6.94
C THR A 129 12.77 1.52 6.40
N GLU A 130 13.81 1.29 5.60
CA GLU A 130 14.12 -0.01 4.98
C GLU A 130 13.02 -0.57 4.02
N THR A 131 12.10 0.26 3.56
CA THR A 131 11.11 -0.11 2.51
C THR A 131 11.79 -0.32 1.17
N ILE A 132 11.26 -1.26 0.38
CA ILE A 132 11.71 -1.55 -0.98
C ILE A 132 10.58 -1.19 -1.96
N PHE A 133 10.87 -0.27 -2.88
CA PHE A 133 10.03 0.01 -4.05
C PHE A 133 10.64 -0.67 -5.27
N ASP A 134 10.35 -1.96 -5.43
CA ASP A 134 10.92 -2.73 -6.53
C ASP A 134 10.07 -2.59 -7.81
N SER A 135 10.64 -2.00 -8.85
CA SER A 135 10.00 -1.86 -10.16
C SER A 135 8.65 -1.11 -10.10
N CYS A 136 8.55 -0.13 -9.20
CA CYS A 136 7.32 0.62 -8.96
C CYS A 136 7.28 1.96 -9.72
N ASN A 137 6.12 2.29 -10.31
CA ASN A 137 5.86 3.60 -10.88
C ASN A 137 5.32 4.54 -9.80
N LEU A 138 6.09 5.54 -9.41
CA LEU A 138 5.77 6.50 -8.33
C LEU A 138 5.47 7.90 -8.88
N GLU A 139 4.96 8.01 -10.11
CA GLU A 139 4.63 9.30 -10.72
C GLU A 139 3.67 10.11 -9.84
N GLY A 140 4.09 11.32 -9.46
CA GLY A 140 3.28 12.21 -8.64
C GLY A 140 3.06 11.75 -7.20
N ALA A 141 3.72 10.67 -6.74
CA ALA A 141 3.68 10.26 -5.34
C ALA A 141 4.23 11.38 -4.44
N LEU A 142 3.58 11.59 -3.29
CA LEU A 142 3.86 12.70 -2.39
C LEU A 142 4.76 12.23 -1.24
N PHE A 143 6.01 12.70 -1.23
CA PHE A 143 6.97 12.47 -0.16
C PHE A 143 7.32 13.79 0.54
N GLU A 144 6.71 14.03 1.70
CA GLU A 144 6.99 15.19 2.56
C GLU A 144 6.97 14.76 4.02
N ASN A 145 7.99 15.16 4.78
CA ASN A 145 8.20 14.78 6.18
C ASN A 145 8.30 13.26 6.39
N CYS A 146 8.71 12.49 5.38
CA CYS A 146 8.85 11.04 5.48
C CYS A 146 10.18 10.65 6.15
N ASN A 147 10.18 9.50 6.82
CA ASN A 147 11.42 8.80 7.12
C ASN A 147 11.73 7.83 5.97
N LEU A 148 12.71 8.19 5.14
CA LEU A 148 13.17 7.40 3.99
C LEU A 148 14.55 6.77 4.23
N GLU A 149 14.97 6.65 5.49
CA GLU A 149 16.27 6.07 5.82
C GLU A 149 16.39 4.65 5.26
N LYS A 150 17.47 4.39 4.53
CA LYS A 150 17.77 3.10 3.88
C LYS A 150 16.72 2.58 2.89
N VAL A 151 15.73 3.39 2.48
CA VAL A 151 14.76 3.01 1.45
C VAL A 151 15.48 2.65 0.16
N ASP A 152 14.98 1.63 -0.53
CA ASP A 152 15.48 1.21 -1.84
C ASP A 152 14.57 1.71 -2.97
N PHE A 153 15.02 2.74 -3.68
CA PHE A 153 14.38 3.29 -4.88
C PHE A 153 15.12 2.88 -6.16
N ARG A 154 16.11 1.97 -6.12
CA ARG A 154 17.00 1.72 -7.27
C ARG A 154 16.27 1.27 -8.53
N THR A 155 15.17 0.54 -8.41
CA THR A 155 14.36 0.08 -9.54
C THR A 155 13.02 0.82 -9.66
N ALA A 156 12.70 1.72 -8.72
CA ALA A 156 11.55 2.59 -8.83
C ALA A 156 11.80 3.71 -9.85
N PHE A 157 10.73 4.25 -10.42
CA PHE A 157 10.82 5.28 -11.45
C PHE A 157 9.70 6.32 -11.32
N ASN A 158 9.86 7.46 -12.00
CA ASN A 158 8.96 8.62 -12.02
C ASN A 158 8.70 9.33 -10.68
N TYR A 159 9.37 8.92 -9.60
CA TYR A 159 9.28 9.65 -8.33
C TYR A 159 9.96 11.02 -8.42
N SER A 160 9.47 11.93 -7.58
CA SER A 160 10.12 13.21 -7.29
C SER A 160 9.98 13.45 -5.79
N LEU A 161 11.08 13.69 -5.11
CA LEU A 161 11.05 14.01 -3.68
C LEU A 161 12.10 15.06 -3.35
N ASP A 162 11.79 15.90 -2.38
CA ASP A 162 12.72 16.91 -1.88
C ASP A 162 13.58 16.30 -0.75
N PRO A 163 14.91 16.16 -0.93
CA PRO A 163 15.81 15.67 0.10
C PRO A 163 15.80 16.48 1.40
N GLU A 164 15.49 17.77 1.36
CA GLU A 164 15.49 18.65 2.54
C GLU A 164 14.21 18.49 3.37
N LYS A 165 13.14 17.96 2.77
CA LYS A 165 11.86 17.70 3.44
C LYS A 165 11.75 16.26 3.98
N ASN A 166 12.76 15.42 3.78
CA ASN A 166 12.68 14.00 4.11
C ASN A 166 13.99 13.51 4.75
N LYS A 167 13.91 12.51 5.64
CA LYS A 167 15.13 11.85 6.17
C LYS A 167 15.59 10.81 5.15
N ILE A 168 16.66 11.06 4.42
CA ILE A 168 17.11 10.18 3.32
C ILE A 168 18.44 9.48 3.61
N ALA A 169 18.88 9.40 4.87
CA ALA A 169 20.19 8.83 5.17
C ALA A 169 20.28 7.38 4.69
N LYS A 170 21.30 7.08 3.88
CA LYS A 170 21.53 5.75 3.27
C LYS A 170 20.41 5.26 2.34
N ALA A 171 19.46 6.11 1.94
CA ALA A 171 18.52 5.78 0.87
C ALA A 171 19.29 5.47 -0.42
N LYS A 172 18.80 4.49 -1.18
CA LYS A 172 19.48 3.96 -2.37
C LYS A 172 18.71 4.40 -3.61
N PHE A 173 19.43 4.99 -4.56
CA PHE A 173 18.88 5.48 -5.82
C PHE A 173 19.70 4.92 -6.99
N SER A 174 19.07 4.75 -8.15
CA SER A 174 19.80 4.60 -9.41
C SER A 174 20.35 5.96 -9.87
N LYS A 175 21.24 5.96 -10.87
CA LYS A 175 21.78 7.21 -11.43
C LYS A 175 20.66 8.04 -12.07
N GLU A 176 19.81 7.38 -12.84
CA GLU A 176 18.67 7.95 -13.53
C GLU A 176 17.61 8.41 -12.52
N GLY A 177 17.36 7.60 -11.50
CA GLY A 177 16.42 7.94 -10.43
C GLY A 177 16.86 9.12 -9.56
N ALA A 178 18.17 9.39 -9.44
CA ALA A 178 18.67 10.54 -8.70
C ALA A 178 18.20 11.88 -9.30
N LEU A 179 17.83 11.91 -10.59
CA LEU A 179 17.25 13.09 -11.25
C LEU A 179 15.93 13.54 -10.60
N GLY A 180 15.15 12.59 -10.04
CA GLY A 180 13.94 12.88 -9.29
C GLY A 180 14.17 13.73 -8.03
N LEU A 181 15.39 13.75 -7.49
CA LEU A 181 15.77 14.57 -6.34
C LEU A 181 16.05 16.02 -6.72
N LEU A 182 16.35 16.27 -7.99
CA LEU A 182 16.77 17.57 -8.49
C LEU A 182 15.62 18.40 -9.06
N LYS A 183 14.43 17.79 -9.22
CA LYS A 183 13.27 18.38 -9.89
C LYS A 183 12.85 19.73 -9.29
N LYS A 184 12.99 19.90 -7.97
CA LYS A 184 12.62 21.14 -7.27
C LYS A 184 13.44 22.37 -7.69
N TYR A 185 14.67 22.17 -8.16
CA TYR A 185 15.57 23.26 -8.52
C TYR A 185 15.29 23.83 -9.91
N ASN A 186 14.41 23.20 -10.71
CA ASN A 186 14.07 23.61 -12.06
C ASN A 186 15.31 23.84 -12.96
N ILE A 187 16.30 22.95 -12.80
CA ILE A 187 17.56 22.98 -13.56
C ILE A 187 17.45 22.14 -14.83
N GLN A 188 18.24 22.47 -15.85
CA GLN A 188 18.36 21.68 -17.07
C GLN A 188 19.47 20.64 -16.91
N ILE A 189 19.16 19.39 -17.24
CA ILE A 189 20.09 18.26 -17.21
C ILE A 189 20.09 17.66 -18.62
N THR A 190 21.27 17.57 -19.23
CA THR A 190 21.48 17.15 -20.63
C THR A 190 22.37 15.94 -20.71
#